data_AF-A0A178A174-F1
#
_entry.id   AF-A0A178A174-F1
#
_cell.length_a   1.000
_cell.length_b   1.000
_cell.length_c   1.000
_cell.angle_alpha   90.00
_cell.angle_beta   90.00
_cell.angle_gamma   90.00
#
_symmetry.space_group_name_H-M   'P 1'
#
loop_
_entity.id
_entity.type
_entity.pdbx_description
1 polymer ?
#
loop_
_entity_poly.entity_id
_entity_poly.type
_entity_poly.pdbx_seq_one_letter_code
_entity_poly.pdbx_strand_id
1 'polypeptide(L)' 'MKKYFIIRILVVFLYIAVLWYGLTARTNTGYAVIIIGMLAGLGINYWNYRVNLKGTLENPPVGEKSKKTQ' A
#
# COMPACT_ATOMS: atom_id res chain seq x y z
N MET A 1 -6.20 -15.19 1.82
CA MET A 1 -5.93 -14.45 0.56
C MET A 1 -6.99 -13.38 0.22
N LYS A 2 -8.31 -13.61 0.41
CA LYS A 2 -9.37 -12.64 0.00
C LYS A 2 -9.49 -11.36 0.87
N LYS A 3 -9.19 -11.45 2.18
CA LYS A 3 -9.37 -10.32 3.13
C LYS A 3 -8.45 -9.13 2.83
N TYR A 4 -7.21 -9.39 2.37
CA TYR A 4 -6.24 -8.36 2.00
C TYR A 4 -6.52 -7.67 0.65
N PHE A 5 -7.30 -8.33 -0.23
CA PHE A 5 -7.66 -7.78 -1.54
C PHE A 5 -8.64 -6.61 -1.40
N ILE A 6 -9.68 -6.78 -0.56
CA ILE A 6 -10.67 -5.73 -0.25
C ILE A 6 -10.00 -4.54 0.43
N ILE A 7 -9.08 -4.79 1.37
CA ILE A 7 -8.34 -3.72 2.08
C ILE A 7 -7.49 -2.92 1.10
N ARG A 8 -6.81 -3.56 0.14
CA ARG A 8 -6.05 -2.84 -0.91
C ARG A 8 -6.95 -1.95 -1.77
N ILE A 9 -8.12 -2.43 -2.18
CA ILE A 9 -9.07 -1.66 -2.99
C ILE A 9 -9.55 -0.43 -2.20
N LEU A 10 -9.91 -0.61 -0.93
CA LEU A 10 -10.31 0.50 -0.05
C LEU A 10 -9.21 1.56 0.10
N VAL A 11 -7.95 1.15 0.26
CA VAL A 11 -6.81 2.07 0.35
C VAL A 11 -6.60 2.85 -0.95
N VAL A 12 -6.80 2.21 -2.11
CA VAL A 12 -6.73 2.90 -3.42
C VAL A 12 -7.83 3.95 -3.54
N PHE A 13 -9.07 3.62 -3.19
CA PHE A 13 -10.17 4.59 -3.18
C PHE A 13 -9.92 5.76 -2.24
N LEU A 14 -9.37 5.50 -1.05
CA LEU A 14 -8.98 6.54 -0.10
C LEU A 14 -7.96 7.50 -0.71
N TYR A 15 -6.94 6.99 -1.40
CA TYR A 15 -5.94 7.81 -2.07
C TYR A 15 -6.55 8.73 -3.14
N ILE A 16 -7.46 8.19 -3.95
CA ILE A 16 -8.15 8.96 -4.99
C ILE A 16 -8.99 10.06 -4.36
N ALA A 17 -9.73 9.77 -3.29
CA ALA A 17 -10.57 10.74 -2.59
C ALA A 17 -9.74 11.87 -1.94
N VAL A 18 -8.61 11.52 -1.31
CA VAL A 18 -7.69 12.48 -0.69
C VAL A 18 -7.07 13.42 -1.73
N LEU A 19 -6.60 12.87 -2.85
CA LEU A 19 -6.04 13.65 -3.95
C LEU A 19 -7.11 14.56 -4.58
N TRP A 20 -8.31 14.02 -4.83
CA TRP A 20 -9.43 14.77 -5.37
C TRP A 20 -9.82 15.95 -4.46
N TYR A 21 -10.00 15.69 -3.16
CA TYR A 21 -10.35 16.73 -2.19
C TYR A 21 -9.27 17.81 -2.11
N GLY A 22 -7.99 17.45 -1.99
CA GLY A 22 -6.92 18.43 -1.89
C GLY A 22 -6.77 19.29 -3.15
N LEU A 23 -6.91 18.68 -4.33
CA LEU A 23 -6.88 19.39 -5.62
C LEU A 23 -8.09 20.31 -5.83
N THR A 24 -9.26 19.92 -5.32
CA THR A 24 -10.51 20.69 -5.46
C THR A 24 -10.54 21.86 -4.47
N ALA A 25 -10.15 21.62 -3.22
CA ALA A 25 -10.15 22.64 -2.18
C ALA A 25 -9.11 23.73 -2.45
N ARG A 26 -7.91 23.39 -2.95
CA ARG A 26 -6.78 24.31 -3.16
C ARG A 26 -6.45 25.19 -1.95
N THR A 27 -6.77 24.73 -0.75
CA THR A 27 -6.48 25.41 0.51
C THR A 27 -5.27 24.77 1.18
N ASN A 28 -4.61 25.49 2.09
CA ASN A 28 -3.54 24.94 2.92
C ASN A 28 -3.97 23.63 3.63
N THR A 29 -5.24 23.56 4.03
CA THR A 29 -5.86 22.36 4.60
C THR A 29 -5.93 21.21 3.58
N GLY A 30 -6.33 21.49 2.34
CA GLY A 30 -6.37 20.50 1.25
C GLY A 30 -4.99 19.91 0.94
N TYR A 31 -3.94 20.74 0.92
CA TYR A 31 -2.57 20.28 0.73
C TYR A 31 -2.06 19.47 1.93
N ALA A 32 -2.39 19.87 3.16
CA ALA A 32 -2.06 19.10 4.37
C ALA A 32 -2.70 17.71 4.36
N VAL A 33 -3.95 17.61 3.91
CA VAL A 33 -4.67 16.33 3.76
C VAL A 33 -3.98 15.40 2.76
N ILE A 34 -3.46 15.93 1.64
CA ILE A 34 -2.67 15.14 0.67
C ILE A 34 -1.39 14.60 1.31
N ILE A 35 -0.64 15.45 2.02
CA ILE A 35 0.64 15.06 2.64
C ILE A 35 0.42 14.00 3.73
N ILE A 36 -0.57 14.21 4.61
CA ILE A 36 -0.91 13.25 5.66
C ILE A 36 -1.40 11.92 5.04
N GLY A 37 -2.23 11.99 4.01
CA GLY A 37 -2.68 10.80 3.28
C GLY A 37 -1.54 10.00 2.64
N MET A 38 -0.56 10.70 2.04
CA MET A 38 0.65 10.06 1.51
C MET A 38 1.47 9.37 2.60
N LEU A 39 1.70 10.03 3.74
CA LEU A 39 2.45 9.46 4.86
C LEU A 39 1.74 8.24 5.46
N ALA A 40 0.43 8.32 5.65
CA ALA A 40 -0.38 7.20 6.13
C ALA A 40 -0.32 6.01 5.16
N GLY A 41 -0.42 6.26 3.85
CA GLY A 41 -0.31 5.23 2.83
C GLY A 41 1.05 4.54 2.80
N LEU A 42 2.14 5.31 2.92
CA LEU A 42 3.50 4.76 3.07
C LEU A 42 3.63 3.91 4.34
N GLY A 43 3.07 4.37 5.47
CA GLY A 43 3.06 3.62 6.73
C GLY A 43 2.32 2.29 6.64
N ILE A 44 1.14 2.27 6.01
CA ILE A 44 0.38 1.04 5.76
C ILE A 44 1.15 0.10 4.82
N ASN A 45 1.79 0.64 3.78
CA ASN A 45 2.57 -0.17 2.85
C ASN A 45 3.80 -0.78 3.53
N TYR A 46 4.50 -0.01 4.36
CA TYR A 46 5.62 -0.49 5.17
C TYR A 46 5.20 -1.54 6.18
N TRP A 47 4.08 -1.33 6.88
CA TRP A 47 3.52 -2.31 7.81
C TRP A 47 3.13 -3.61 7.09
N ASN A 48 2.45 -3.49 5.94
CA ASN A 48 2.09 -4.63 5.11
C ASN A 48 3.33 -5.36 4.61
N TYR A 49 4.39 -4.64 4.21
CA TYR A 49 5.67 -5.22 3.82
C TYR A 49 6.35 -5.96 4.97
N ARG A 50 6.36 -5.39 6.18
CA ARG A 50 6.88 -6.03 7.41
C ARG A 50 6.10 -7.29 7.79
N VAL A 51 4.78 -7.27 7.69
CA VAL A 51 3.92 -8.43 7.99
C VAL A 51 4.09 -9.51 6.91
N ASN A 52 4.16 -9.14 5.63
CA ASN A 52 4.43 -10.09 4.55
C ASN A 52 5.84 -10.69 4.66
N LEU A 53 6.86 -9.88 4.99
CA LEU A 53 8.23 -10.37 5.21
C LEU A 53 8.32 -11.29 6.42
N LYS A 54 7.58 -11.02 7.52
CA LYS A 54 7.49 -11.97 8.64
C LYS A 54 6.95 -13.33 8.17
N GLY A 55 5.90 -13.33 7.35
CA GLY A 55 5.35 -14.57 6.77
C GLY A 55 6.30 -15.26 5.78
N THR A 56 7.10 -14.50 5.02
CA THR A 56 8.09 -15.02 4.07
C THR A 56 9.41 -15.43 4.74
N LEU A 57 9.78 -14.89 5.90
CA LEU A 57 11.00 -15.27 6.63
C LEU A 57 10.80 -16.50 7.52
N GLU A 58 9.59 -16.78 8.00
CA GLU A 58 9.26 -18.07 8.62
C GLU A 58 9.16 -19.22 7.60
N ASN A 59 8.84 -18.90 6.34
CA ASN A 59 8.84 -19.84 5.22
C ASN A 59 9.58 -19.21 4.03
N PRO A 60 10.92 -19.12 4.07
CA PRO A 60 11.67 -18.70 2.91
C PRO A 60 11.33 -19.67 1.78
N PRO A 61 10.95 -19.21 0.57
CA PRO A 61 10.93 -20.09 -0.59
C PRO A 61 12.37 -20.53 -0.81
N VAL A 62 12.74 -21.69 -0.23
CA VAL A 62 14.00 -22.36 -0.49
C VAL A 62 13.95 -22.80 -1.94
N GLY A 63 14.44 -21.92 -2.81
CA GLY A 63 14.75 -22.20 -4.20
C GLY A 63 13.57 -22.53 -5.09
N GLU A 64 12.84 -21.51 -5.56
CA GLU A 64 12.35 -21.61 -6.94
C GLU A 64 13.52 -21.32 -7.86
N LYS A 65 14.29 -22.39 -8.11
CA LYS A 65 15.34 -22.46 -9.10
C LYS A 65 14.82 -21.89 -10.42
N SER A 66 15.61 -21.01 -11.01
CA SER A 66 16.10 -21.15 -12.38
C SER A 66 15.57 -22.41 -13.10
N LYS A 67 14.48 -22.24 -13.87
CA LYS A 67 14.11 -23.14 -14.98
C LYS A 67 13.11 -22.42 -15.92
N LYS A 68 13.59 -21.37 -16.57
CA LYS A 68 13.15 -21.04 -17.93
C LYS A 68 14.22 -21.55 -18.90
N THR A 69 14.20 -22.85 -19.17
CA THR A 69 14.77 -23.43 -20.39
C THR A 69 14.06 -24.76 -20.61
N GLN A 70 13.01 -24.73 -21.43
CA GLN A 70 12.80 -25.60 -22.58
C GLN A 70 11.60 -25.09 -23.36
#